data_AF-A0A3D5EQG4-F1
#
_entry.id   AF-A0A3D5EQG4-F1
#
_cell.length_a   1.000
_cell.length_b   1.000
_cell.length_c   1.000
_cell.angle_alpha   90.00
_cell.angle_beta   90.00
_cell.angle_gamma   90.00
#
_symmetry.space_group_name_H-M   'P 1'
#
loop_
_entity.id
_entity.type
_entity.pdbx_description
1 polymer ?
#
loop_
_entity_poly.entity_id
_entity_poly.type
_entity_poly.pdbx_seq_one_letter_code
_entity_poly.pdbx_strand_id
1 'polypeptide(L)'
;MKRASQFFAQYTNDLKFISQGLSKFIGEIKNIKYHWNRLRFTKNEQLNFIIDFASFYETGSAKDACLAIVKSVEQANDKPLKKLVALDILDSLNKGYEVSDGMNKWFDQDALQVYRAGEKTGRIQKVLTVYAEQFEQIRVFKMGIISRAKLGLIMAGIGTTGLLALAKADWLKFPRMKPVAEWPDISQDAYQISYMLNDNIELLSFSIV
;
A
#
# COMPACT_ATOMS: atom_id res chain seq x y z
N MET A 1 56.10 -20.56 7.77
CA MET A 1 54.87 -21.30 7.38
C MET A 1 53.64 -21.01 8.26
N LYS A 2 53.72 -20.95 9.60
CA LYS A 2 52.55 -20.71 10.48
C LYS A 2 51.78 -19.38 10.26
N ARG A 3 52.47 -18.31 9.88
CA ARG A 3 51.86 -16.98 9.66
C ARG A 3 50.99 -16.91 8.39
N ALA A 4 51.39 -17.62 7.34
CA ALA A 4 50.64 -17.69 6.08
C ALA A 4 49.34 -18.49 6.28
N SER A 5 49.40 -19.64 6.98
CA SER A 5 48.20 -20.43 7.27
C SER A 5 47.18 -19.71 8.15
N GLN A 6 47.64 -18.88 9.09
CA GLN A 6 46.76 -18.03 9.90
C GLN A 6 46.09 -16.92 9.07
N PHE A 7 46.83 -16.32 8.14
CA PHE A 7 46.30 -15.30 7.23
C PHE A 7 45.22 -15.86 6.28
N PHE A 8 45.47 -17.04 5.69
CA PHE A 8 44.47 -17.71 4.86
C PHE A 8 43.24 -18.16 5.66
N ALA A 9 43.43 -18.66 6.89
CA ALA A 9 42.31 -19.03 7.76
C ALA A 9 41.44 -17.81 8.11
N GLN A 10 42.05 -16.67 8.40
CA GLN A 10 41.32 -15.44 8.69
C GLN A 10 40.55 -14.93 7.47
N TYR A 11 41.18 -14.92 6.29
CA TYR A 11 40.52 -14.54 5.04
C TYR A 11 39.32 -15.44 4.70
N THR A 12 39.42 -16.76 4.93
CA THR A 12 38.28 -17.67 4.71
C THR A 12 37.13 -17.44 5.69
N ASN A 13 37.42 -17.00 6.92
CA ASN A 13 36.39 -16.68 7.90
C ASN A 13 35.70 -15.35 7.57
N ASP A 14 36.45 -14.35 7.12
CA ASP A 14 35.91 -13.07 6.67
C ASP A 14 35.03 -13.23 5.43
N LEU A 15 35.44 -14.07 4.47
CA LEU A 15 34.61 -14.40 3.30
C LEU A 15 33.31 -15.12 3.67
N LYS A 16 33.33 -16.03 4.65
CA LYS A 16 32.12 -16.69 5.16
C LYS A 16 31.19 -15.71 5.86
N PHE A 17 31.74 -14.76 6.62
CA PHE A 17 30.95 -13.71 7.28
C PHE A 17 30.28 -12.78 6.25
N ILE A 18 31.03 -12.35 5.23
CA ILE A 18 30.51 -11.51 4.13
C ILE A 18 29.44 -12.26 3.34
N SER A 19 29.64 -13.55 3.04
CA SER A 19 28.64 -14.34 2.29
C SER A 19 27.35 -14.55 3.10
N GLN A 20 27.47 -14.77 4.42
CA GLN A 20 26.31 -14.88 5.30
C GLN A 20 25.55 -13.54 5.41
N GLY A 21 26.26 -12.42 5.50
CA GLY A 21 25.65 -11.08 5.47
C GLY A 21 24.89 -10.81 4.17
N LEU A 22 25.50 -11.13 3.03
CA LEU A 22 24.87 -11.01 1.70
C LEU A 22 23.61 -11.88 1.59
N SER A 23 23.63 -13.12 2.06
CA SER A 23 22.45 -14.00 1.99
C SER A 23 21.27 -13.46 2.81
N LYS A 24 21.52 -12.83 3.97
CA LYS A 24 20.48 -12.21 4.79
C LYS A 24 19.90 -10.98 4.10
N PHE A 25 20.74 -10.11 3.56
CA PHE A 25 20.32 -8.93 2.79
C PHE A 25 19.48 -9.31 1.56
N ILE A 26 19.89 -10.33 0.80
CA ILE A 26 19.13 -10.82 -0.36
C ILE A 26 17.74 -11.37 0.09
N GLY A 27 17.69 -12.06 1.22
CA GLY A 27 16.43 -12.52 1.82
C GLY A 27 15.49 -11.38 2.21
N GLU A 28 16.01 -10.31 2.80
CA GLU A 28 15.20 -9.14 3.20
C GLU A 28 14.68 -8.34 1.99
N ILE A 29 15.51 -8.14 0.95
CA ILE A 29 15.11 -7.47 -0.29
C ILE A 29 13.95 -8.22 -0.97
N LYS A 30 13.96 -9.56 -0.92
CA LYS A 30 12.89 -10.40 -1.46
C LYS A 30 11.55 -10.14 -0.74
N ASN A 31 11.56 -9.99 0.58
CA ASN A 31 10.38 -9.68 1.38
C ASN A 31 9.86 -8.25 1.16
N ILE A 32 10.76 -7.29 0.96
CA ILE A 32 10.40 -5.91 0.60
C ILE A 32 9.72 -5.86 -0.76
N LYS A 33 10.20 -6.62 -1.75
CA LYS A 33 9.57 -6.71 -3.07
C LYS A 33 8.13 -7.24 -2.99
N TYR A 34 7.86 -8.24 -2.15
CA TYR A 34 6.50 -8.74 -1.96
C TYR A 34 5.57 -7.73 -1.29
N HIS A 35 6.06 -7.02 -0.26
CA HIS A 35 5.30 -5.93 0.35
C HIS A 35 5.01 -4.80 -0.64
N TRP A 36 5.97 -4.46 -1.49
CA TRP A 36 5.82 -3.42 -2.50
C TRP A 36 4.82 -3.81 -3.60
N ASN A 37 4.84 -5.08 -4.04
CA ASN A 37 3.86 -5.61 -5.00
C ASN A 37 2.44 -5.60 -4.43
N ARG A 38 2.26 -6.00 -3.15
CA ARG A 38 0.95 -5.97 -2.47
C ARG A 38 0.42 -4.56 -2.30
N LEU A 39 1.29 -3.59 -1.99
CA LEU A 39 0.90 -2.18 -1.87
C LEU A 39 0.48 -1.58 -3.22
N ARG A 40 1.15 -1.99 -4.31
CA ARG A 40 0.85 -1.48 -5.65
C ARG A 40 -0.41 -2.10 -6.26
N PHE A 41 -0.80 -3.31 -5.84
CA PHE A 41 -1.98 -4.01 -6.32
C PHE A 41 -3.14 -3.85 -5.33
N THR A 42 -3.98 -2.85 -5.58
CA THR A 42 -5.04 -2.45 -4.65
C THR A 42 -6.09 -3.55 -4.47
N LYS A 43 -6.81 -3.56 -3.33
CA LYS A 43 -7.84 -4.59 -3.08
C LYS A 43 -8.93 -4.64 -4.16
N ASN A 44 -9.29 -3.50 -4.74
CA ASN A 44 -10.25 -3.45 -5.87
C ASN A 44 -9.68 -4.13 -7.12
N GLU A 45 -8.39 -3.98 -7.39
CA GLU A 45 -7.73 -4.63 -8.54
C GLU A 45 -7.54 -6.13 -8.31
N GLN A 46 -7.22 -6.52 -7.07
CA GLN A 46 -7.22 -7.92 -6.63
C GLN A 46 -8.59 -8.58 -6.90
N LEU A 47 -9.67 -7.91 -6.51
CA LEU A 47 -11.04 -8.36 -6.73
C LEU A 47 -11.36 -8.52 -8.22
N ASN A 48 -11.10 -7.48 -9.02
CA ASN A 48 -11.40 -7.50 -10.44
C ASN A 48 -10.63 -8.62 -11.15
N PHE A 49 -9.35 -8.82 -10.80
CA PHE A 49 -8.57 -9.95 -11.31
C PHE A 49 -9.19 -11.29 -10.93
N ILE A 50 -9.64 -11.45 -9.68
CA ILE A 50 -10.28 -12.67 -9.20
C ILE A 50 -11.57 -12.97 -9.98
N ILE A 51 -12.39 -11.96 -10.25
CA ILE A 51 -13.64 -12.09 -11.02
C ILE A 51 -13.33 -12.49 -12.47
N ASP A 52 -12.39 -11.79 -13.12
CA ASP A 52 -11.92 -12.09 -14.47
C ASP A 52 -11.39 -13.54 -14.53
N PHE A 53 -10.58 -13.94 -13.55
CA PHE A 53 -10.02 -15.28 -13.43
C PHE A 53 -11.11 -16.35 -13.25
N ALA A 54 -12.09 -16.13 -12.38
CA ALA A 54 -13.19 -17.06 -12.15
C ALA A 54 -14.02 -17.28 -13.42
N SER A 55 -14.28 -16.22 -14.18
CA SER A 55 -15.02 -16.30 -15.45
C SER A 55 -14.28 -17.14 -16.48
N PHE A 56 -12.97 -16.90 -16.66
CA PHE A 56 -12.20 -17.71 -17.62
C PHE A 56 -11.99 -19.15 -17.14
N TYR A 57 -11.92 -19.37 -15.83
CA TYR A 57 -11.79 -20.72 -15.25
C TYR A 57 -13.01 -21.61 -15.52
N GLU A 58 -14.23 -21.06 -15.72
CA GLU A 58 -15.40 -21.88 -16.10
C GLU A 58 -15.23 -22.56 -17.47
N THR A 59 -14.43 -21.97 -18.34
CA THR A 59 -14.30 -22.37 -19.75
C THR A 59 -13.06 -23.21 -20.03
N GLY A 60 -12.16 -23.38 -19.06
CA GLY A 60 -10.88 -24.06 -19.29
C GLY A 60 -10.07 -24.31 -18.03
N SER A 61 -8.78 -24.61 -18.21
CA SER A 61 -7.87 -24.85 -17.09
C SER A 61 -7.39 -23.53 -16.46
N ALA A 62 -6.79 -23.60 -15.26
CA ALA A 62 -6.16 -22.44 -14.62
C ALA A 62 -5.10 -21.76 -15.51
N LYS A 63 -4.39 -22.54 -16.34
CA LYS A 63 -3.40 -22.00 -17.29
C LYS A 63 -4.08 -21.21 -18.41
N ASP A 64 -5.18 -21.73 -18.94
CA ASP A 64 -5.94 -21.07 -19.99
C ASP A 64 -6.55 -19.76 -19.47
N ALA A 65 -7.05 -19.76 -18.23
CA ALA A 65 -7.54 -18.56 -17.57
C ALA A 65 -6.46 -17.48 -17.44
N CYS A 66 -5.24 -17.84 -17.01
CA CYS A 66 -4.12 -16.88 -16.97
C CYS A 66 -3.76 -16.34 -18.36
N LEU A 67 -3.74 -17.18 -19.40
CA LEU A 67 -3.45 -16.75 -20.77
C LEU A 67 -4.55 -15.84 -21.33
N ALA A 68 -5.82 -16.12 -21.02
CA ALA A 68 -6.94 -15.29 -21.40
C ALA A 68 -6.85 -13.88 -20.76
N ILE A 69 -6.46 -13.79 -19.50
CA ILE A 69 -6.22 -12.50 -18.82
C ILE A 69 -5.06 -11.74 -19.46
N VAL A 70 -3.96 -12.42 -19.81
CA VAL A 70 -2.84 -11.74 -20.49
C VAL A 70 -3.29 -11.16 -21.83
N LYS A 71 -4.04 -11.94 -22.62
CA LYS A 71 -4.57 -11.50 -23.91
C LYS A 71 -5.58 -10.35 -23.76
N SER A 72 -6.46 -10.41 -22.76
CA SER A 72 -7.46 -9.36 -22.55
C SER A 72 -6.80 -8.04 -22.15
N VAL A 73 -5.75 -8.07 -21.32
CA VAL A 73 -4.98 -6.88 -20.94
C VAL A 73 -4.23 -6.29 -22.14
N GLU A 74 -3.65 -7.13 -23.00
CA GLU A 74 -2.96 -6.68 -24.23
C GLU A 74 -3.92 -6.03 -25.24
N GLN A 75 -5.12 -6.59 -25.40
CA GLN A 75 -6.14 -6.06 -26.31
C GLN A 75 -6.80 -4.78 -25.79
N ALA A 76 -7.05 -4.70 -24.48
CA ALA A 76 -7.72 -3.56 -23.86
C ALA A 76 -6.77 -2.39 -23.55
N ASN A 77 -5.46 -2.54 -23.77
CA ASN A 77 -4.43 -1.60 -23.32
C ASN A 77 -4.60 -1.24 -21.82
N ASP A 78 -5.02 -2.23 -21.03
CA ASP A 78 -5.37 -2.09 -19.61
C ASP A 78 -4.10 -2.09 -18.75
N LYS A 79 -4.27 -1.95 -17.43
CA LYS A 79 -3.17 -1.82 -16.48
C LYS A 79 -2.16 -2.98 -16.61
N PRO A 80 -0.85 -2.68 -16.77
CA PRO A 80 0.18 -3.70 -16.96
C PRO A 80 0.35 -4.64 -15.74
N LEU A 81 -0.18 -4.25 -14.57
CA LEU A 81 -0.11 -5.03 -13.33
C LEU A 81 -0.91 -6.33 -13.38
N LYS A 82 -2.12 -6.33 -13.95
CA LYS A 82 -2.93 -7.56 -14.08
C LYS A 82 -2.20 -8.62 -14.90
N LYS A 83 -1.53 -8.19 -15.97
CA LYS A 83 -0.69 -9.06 -16.81
C LYS A 83 0.47 -9.66 -16.03
N LEU A 84 1.17 -8.85 -15.23
CA LEU A 84 2.28 -9.35 -14.40
C LEU A 84 1.82 -10.41 -13.39
N VAL A 85 0.66 -10.19 -12.76
CA VAL A 85 0.07 -11.15 -11.81
C VAL A 85 -0.26 -12.47 -12.53
N ALA A 86 -0.92 -12.41 -13.69
CA ALA A 86 -1.24 -13.59 -14.49
C ALA A 86 0.02 -14.36 -14.93
N LEU A 87 1.08 -13.66 -15.34
CA LEU A 87 2.35 -14.28 -15.72
C LEU A 87 3.06 -14.94 -14.54
N ASP A 88 3.07 -14.33 -13.35
CA ASP A 88 3.65 -14.92 -12.14
C ASP A 88 2.90 -16.19 -11.70
N ILE A 89 1.57 -16.20 -11.85
CA ILE A 89 0.76 -17.39 -11.59
C ILE A 89 1.04 -18.48 -12.62
N LEU A 90 1.12 -18.11 -13.91
CA LEU A 90 1.41 -19.05 -14.99
C LEU A 90 2.81 -19.68 -14.84
N ASP A 91 3.82 -18.90 -14.43
CA ASP A 91 5.16 -19.41 -14.10
C ASP A 91 5.11 -20.41 -12.93
N SER A 92 4.29 -20.13 -11.92
CA SER A 92 4.10 -21.04 -10.77
C SER A 92 3.43 -22.35 -11.19
N LEU A 93 2.38 -22.28 -12.01
CA LEU A 93 1.68 -23.43 -12.59
C LEU A 93 2.58 -24.25 -13.54
N ASN A 94 3.49 -23.61 -14.27
CA ASN A 94 4.45 -24.31 -15.14
C ASN A 94 5.51 -25.08 -14.35
N LYS A 95 5.80 -24.64 -13.13
CA LYS A 95 6.69 -25.34 -12.18
C LYS A 95 5.98 -26.45 -11.41
N GLY A 96 4.66 -26.62 -11.60
CA GLY A 96 3.84 -27.62 -10.91
C GLY A 96 3.32 -27.19 -9.55
N TYR A 97 3.42 -25.90 -9.20
CA TYR A 97 2.85 -25.36 -7.98
C TYR A 97 1.36 -25.01 -8.15
N GLU A 98 0.68 -24.81 -7.03
CA GLU A 98 -0.72 -24.38 -6.97
C GLU A 98 -0.89 -22.93 -7.46
N VAL A 99 -2.11 -22.55 -7.85
CA VAL A 99 -2.40 -21.16 -8.26
C VAL A 99 -2.18 -20.21 -7.08
N SER A 100 -2.53 -20.66 -5.88
CA SER A 100 -2.35 -19.89 -4.66
C SER A 100 -0.88 -19.48 -4.42
N ASP A 101 0.09 -20.30 -4.82
CA ASP A 101 1.51 -19.97 -4.64
C ASP A 101 1.96 -18.81 -5.53
N GLY A 102 1.39 -18.71 -6.75
CA GLY A 102 1.59 -17.57 -7.63
C GLY A 102 0.92 -16.29 -7.12
N MET A 103 -0.27 -16.43 -6.52
CA MET A 103 -1.04 -15.31 -5.95
C MET A 103 -0.40 -14.73 -4.68
N ASN A 104 0.34 -15.53 -3.90
CA ASN A 104 0.92 -15.10 -2.63
C ASN A 104 1.81 -13.84 -2.73
N LYS A 105 2.42 -13.60 -3.90
CA LYS A 105 3.26 -12.42 -4.16
C LYS A 105 2.49 -11.11 -4.31
N TRP A 106 1.20 -11.19 -4.64
CA TRP A 106 0.37 -10.06 -5.07
C TRP A 106 -0.85 -9.82 -4.18
N PHE A 107 -1.39 -10.88 -3.59
CA PHE A 107 -2.62 -10.83 -2.80
C PHE A 107 -2.34 -10.77 -1.29
N ASP A 108 -3.27 -10.16 -0.56
CA ASP A 108 -3.25 -10.19 0.90
C ASP A 108 -3.50 -11.61 1.43
N GLN A 109 -3.05 -11.88 2.66
CA GLN A 109 -3.18 -13.21 3.28
C GLN A 109 -4.65 -13.65 3.39
N ASP A 110 -5.57 -12.72 3.69
CA ASP A 110 -6.99 -13.04 3.81
C ASP A 110 -7.57 -13.56 2.49
N ALA A 111 -7.31 -12.84 1.39
CA ALA A 111 -7.73 -13.24 0.05
C ALA A 111 -7.11 -14.58 -0.37
N LEU A 112 -5.84 -14.78 -0.03
CA LEU A 112 -5.11 -16.00 -0.34
C LEU A 112 -5.65 -17.23 0.41
N GLN A 113 -6.01 -17.08 1.69
CA GLN A 113 -6.57 -18.18 2.48
C GLN A 113 -7.93 -18.61 1.95
N VAL A 114 -8.77 -17.65 1.58
CA VAL A 114 -10.06 -17.90 0.94
C VAL A 114 -9.84 -18.64 -0.38
N TYR A 115 -8.91 -18.18 -1.23
CA TYR A 115 -8.57 -18.86 -2.47
C TYR A 115 -8.09 -20.30 -2.24
N ARG A 116 -7.16 -20.53 -1.31
CA ARG A 116 -6.64 -21.87 -0.95
C ARG A 116 -7.73 -22.81 -0.45
N ALA A 117 -8.69 -22.29 0.32
CA ALA A 117 -9.83 -23.08 0.75
C ALA A 117 -10.71 -23.48 -0.45
N GLY A 118 -10.88 -22.59 -1.42
CA GLY A 118 -11.56 -22.88 -2.69
C GLY A 118 -10.82 -23.92 -3.54
N GLU A 119 -9.50 -23.80 -3.65
CA GLU A 119 -8.63 -24.71 -4.42
C GLU A 119 -8.68 -26.13 -3.84
N LYS A 120 -8.53 -26.28 -2.52
CA LYS A 120 -8.59 -27.59 -1.84
C LYS A 120 -9.96 -28.26 -1.93
N THR A 121 -11.03 -27.48 -1.98
CA THR A 121 -12.41 -28.00 -2.04
C THR A 121 -12.89 -28.20 -3.48
N GLY A 122 -12.12 -27.79 -4.48
CA GLY A 122 -12.51 -27.80 -5.89
C GLY A 122 -13.67 -26.84 -6.21
N ARG A 123 -14.00 -25.91 -5.31
CA ARG A 123 -15.14 -24.99 -5.43
C ARG A 123 -14.69 -23.53 -5.52
N ILE A 124 -13.61 -23.29 -6.27
CA ILE A 124 -13.00 -21.97 -6.47
C ILE A 124 -14.05 -20.94 -6.92
N GLN A 125 -14.93 -21.30 -7.86
CA GLN A 125 -16.03 -20.45 -8.36
C GLN A 125 -16.83 -19.82 -7.21
N LYS A 126 -17.45 -20.67 -6.39
CA LYS A 126 -18.34 -20.26 -5.31
C LYS A 126 -17.61 -19.44 -4.26
N VAL A 127 -16.36 -19.81 -3.98
CA VAL A 127 -15.54 -19.12 -2.98
C VAL A 127 -15.12 -17.73 -3.46
N LEU A 128 -14.77 -17.58 -4.75
CA LEU A 128 -14.44 -16.28 -5.34
C LEU A 128 -15.68 -15.38 -5.43
N THR A 129 -16.86 -15.92 -5.76
CA THR A 129 -18.12 -15.15 -5.75
C THR A 129 -18.45 -14.63 -4.35
N VAL A 130 -18.38 -15.49 -3.32
CA VAL A 130 -18.62 -15.08 -1.92
C VAL A 130 -17.62 -14.04 -1.47
N TYR A 131 -16.34 -14.20 -1.82
CA TYR A 131 -15.30 -13.21 -1.54
C TYR A 131 -15.62 -11.87 -2.21
N ALA A 132 -16.09 -11.91 -3.46
CA ALA A 132 -16.46 -10.70 -4.19
C ALA A 132 -17.65 -9.95 -3.58
N GLU A 133 -18.68 -10.70 -3.18
CA GLU A 133 -19.85 -10.15 -2.47
C GLU A 133 -19.46 -9.51 -1.14
N GLN A 134 -18.62 -10.18 -0.34
CA GLN A 134 -18.14 -9.64 0.94
C GLN A 134 -17.38 -8.33 0.74
N PHE A 135 -16.53 -8.28 -0.28
CA PHE A 135 -15.76 -7.07 -0.58
C PHE A 135 -16.66 -5.90 -1.00
N GLU A 136 -17.65 -6.16 -1.85
CA GLU A 136 -18.60 -5.12 -2.28
C GLU A 136 -19.44 -4.62 -1.10
N GLN A 137 -19.84 -5.50 -0.17
CA GLN A 137 -20.51 -5.09 1.07
C GLN A 137 -19.63 -4.16 1.93
N ILE A 138 -18.34 -4.50 2.11
CA ILE A 138 -17.40 -3.65 2.85
C ILE A 138 -17.22 -2.30 2.16
N ARG A 139 -17.15 -2.29 0.82
CA ARG A 139 -17.02 -1.06 0.02
C ARG A 139 -18.25 -0.17 0.15
N VAL A 140 -19.45 -0.74 -0.01
CA VAL A 140 -20.72 -0.03 0.15
C VAL A 140 -20.85 0.50 1.57
N PHE A 141 -20.45 -0.27 2.58
CA PHE A 141 -20.43 0.17 3.98
C PHE A 141 -19.51 1.37 4.19
N LYS A 142 -18.26 1.32 3.70
CA LYS A 142 -17.30 2.44 3.78
C LYS A 142 -17.83 3.69 3.09
N MET A 143 -18.35 3.55 1.87
CA MET A 143 -18.95 4.67 1.14
C MET A 143 -20.18 5.20 1.84
N GLY A 144 -20.98 4.34 2.48
CA GLY A 144 -22.14 4.70 3.28
C GLY A 144 -21.80 5.45 4.57
N ILE A 145 -20.64 5.18 5.18
CA ILE A 145 -20.13 5.96 6.31
C ILE A 145 -19.63 7.32 5.83
N ILE A 146 -18.81 7.34 4.77
CA ILE A 146 -18.25 8.58 4.23
C ILE A 146 -19.36 9.51 3.73
N SER A 147 -20.37 8.98 3.05
CA SER A 147 -21.49 9.76 2.55
C SER A 147 -22.28 10.43 3.67
N ARG A 148 -22.53 9.70 4.78
CA ARG A 148 -23.16 10.25 5.99
C ARG A 148 -22.26 11.26 6.71
N ALA A 149 -20.95 11.01 6.76
CA ALA A 149 -19.99 11.89 7.40
C ALA A 149 -19.68 13.15 6.57
N LYS A 150 -19.96 13.15 5.25
CA LYS A 150 -19.59 14.22 4.32
C LYS A 150 -20.06 15.61 4.78
N LEU A 151 -21.32 15.74 5.20
CA LEU A 151 -21.85 17.02 5.69
C LEU A 151 -21.16 17.47 6.99
N GLY A 152 -20.89 16.55 7.92
CA GLY A 152 -20.15 16.85 9.15
C GLY A 152 -18.72 17.29 8.87
N LEU A 153 -18.04 16.64 7.92
CA LEU A 153 -16.68 17.01 7.50
C LEU A 153 -16.64 18.40 6.83
N ILE A 154 -17.63 18.72 6.00
CA ILE A 154 -17.74 20.06 5.38
C ILE A 154 -17.95 21.13 6.46
N MET A 155 -18.87 20.93 7.39
CA MET A 155 -19.13 21.89 8.48
C MET A 155 -17.93 22.04 9.41
N ALA A 156 -17.24 20.95 9.74
CA ALA A 156 -16.00 20.99 10.50
C ALA A 156 -14.90 21.77 9.74
N GLY A 157 -14.80 21.60 8.42
CA GLY A 157 -13.88 22.34 7.58
C GLY A 157 -14.16 23.85 7.57
N ILE A 158 -15.43 24.24 7.42
CA ILE A 158 -15.84 25.66 7.48
C ILE A 158 -15.56 26.24 8.86
N GLY A 159 -15.91 25.53 9.94
CA GLY A 159 -15.67 25.97 11.32
C GLY A 159 -14.18 26.14 11.63
N THR A 160 -13.35 25.18 11.20
CA THR A 160 -11.89 25.25 11.38
C THR A 160 -11.29 26.41 10.59
N THR A 161 -11.76 26.64 9.36
CA THR A 161 -11.31 27.77 8.53
C THR A 161 -11.70 29.10 9.16
N GLY A 162 -12.91 29.23 9.69
CA GLY A 162 -13.37 30.42 10.41
C GLY A 162 -12.55 30.70 11.67
N LEU A 163 -12.26 29.67 12.47
CA LEU A 163 -11.40 29.78 13.65
C LEU A 163 -9.99 30.23 13.28
N LEU A 164 -9.40 29.69 12.22
CA LEU A 164 -8.08 30.10 11.74
C LEU A 164 -8.09 31.55 11.21
N ALA A 165 -9.15 31.97 10.53
CA ALA A 165 -9.28 33.34 10.03
C ALA A 165 -9.40 34.36 11.18
N LEU A 166 -10.19 34.04 12.20
CA LEU A 166 -10.30 34.86 13.42
C LEU A 166 -8.97 34.91 14.17
N ALA A 167 -8.33 33.75 14.34
CA ALA A 167 -7.00 33.68 14.93
C ALA A 167 -6.01 34.57 14.17
N LYS A 168 -5.95 34.54 12.83
CA LYS A 168 -5.09 35.44 12.06
C LYS A 168 -5.48 36.93 12.22
N ALA A 169 -6.77 37.24 12.20
CA ALA A 169 -7.26 38.63 12.24
C ALA A 169 -6.99 39.33 13.59
N ASP A 170 -7.08 38.59 14.69
CA ASP A 170 -6.87 39.10 16.05
C ASP A 170 -5.40 38.96 16.47
N TRP A 171 -4.75 37.83 16.16
CA TRP A 171 -3.36 37.54 16.57
C TRP A 171 -2.35 38.56 16.01
N LEU A 172 -2.57 39.05 14.78
CA LEU A 172 -1.73 40.05 14.11
C LEU A 172 -1.94 41.49 14.63
N LYS A 173 -2.92 41.72 15.51
CA LYS A 173 -3.20 43.05 16.10
C LYS A 173 -2.63 43.21 17.50
N PHE A 174 -2.35 42.11 18.23
CA PHE A 174 -1.79 42.20 19.59
C PHE A 174 -0.47 42.97 19.70
N PRO A 175 0.49 42.87 18.75
CA PRO A 175 1.73 43.65 18.83
C PRO A 175 1.52 45.17 18.78
N ARG A 176 0.36 45.63 18.27
CA ARG A 176 -0.01 47.06 18.26
C ARG A 176 -0.61 47.54 19.57
N MET A 177 -1.10 46.63 20.41
CA MET A 177 -1.73 46.96 21.71
C MET A 177 -0.71 46.95 22.86
N LYS A 178 0.27 46.05 22.81
CA LYS A 178 1.42 46.03 23.73
C LYS A 178 2.63 45.45 23.00
N PRO A 179 3.81 46.10 23.03
CA PRO A 179 4.99 45.57 22.34
C PRO A 179 5.34 44.18 22.88
N VAL A 180 5.72 43.27 21.98
CA VAL A 180 5.95 41.83 22.26
C VAL A 180 7.02 41.63 23.34
N ALA A 181 7.97 42.56 23.49
CA ALA A 181 9.00 42.53 24.52
C ALA A 181 8.47 42.65 25.96
N GLU A 182 7.24 43.13 26.15
CA GLU A 182 6.61 43.27 27.47
C GLU A 182 5.65 42.10 27.78
N TRP A 183 5.62 41.06 26.95
CA TRP A 183 4.76 39.90 27.15
C TRP A 183 5.46 38.86 28.04
N PRO A 184 4.71 37.98 28.72
CA PRO A 184 5.30 36.83 29.41
C PRO A 184 6.06 35.92 28.42
N ASP A 185 7.15 35.28 28.88
CA ASP A 185 8.06 34.49 28.03
C ASP A 185 7.32 33.45 27.15
N ILE A 186 6.35 32.73 27.74
CA ILE A 186 5.53 31.73 27.03
C ILE A 186 4.72 32.34 25.88
N SER A 187 4.28 33.59 26.02
CA SER A 187 3.52 34.30 24.98
C SER A 187 4.43 34.83 23.88
N GLN A 188 5.69 35.13 24.17
CA GLN A 188 6.68 35.52 23.16
C GLN A 188 7.06 34.31 22.29
N ASP A 189 7.28 33.14 22.90
CA ASP A 189 7.54 31.89 22.19
C ASP A 189 6.37 31.47 21.30
N ALA A 190 5.14 31.55 21.81
CA ALA A 190 3.94 31.27 21.04
C ALA A 190 3.76 32.23 19.85
N TYR A 191 4.14 33.50 20.01
CA TYR A 191 4.12 34.48 18.92
C TYR A 191 5.18 34.18 17.84
N GLN A 192 6.39 33.79 18.23
CA GLN A 192 7.44 33.35 17.30
C GLN A 192 7.02 32.11 16.52
N ILE A 193 6.46 31.10 17.20
CA ILE A 193 5.93 29.89 16.56
C ILE A 193 4.79 30.24 15.59
N SER A 194 3.88 31.13 16.00
CA SER A 194 2.80 31.64 15.15
C SER A 194 3.31 32.34 13.89
N TYR A 195 4.36 33.15 14.00
CA TYR A 195 4.98 33.83 12.86
C TYR A 195 5.61 32.81 11.89
N MET A 196 6.36 31.83 12.43
CA MET A 196 6.94 30.74 11.64
C MET A 196 5.89 29.86 10.94
N LEU A 197 4.73 29.64 11.56
CA LEU A 197 3.61 28.90 10.96
C LEU A 197 2.87 29.73 9.91
N ASN A 198 2.72 31.04 10.10
CA ASN A 198 2.02 31.90 9.15
C ASN A 198 2.77 32.05 7.82
N ASP A 199 4.10 32.14 7.85
CA ASP A 199 4.95 32.12 6.63
C ASP A 199 4.88 30.77 5.88
N ASN A 200 4.58 29.67 6.58
CA ASN A 200 4.54 28.32 6.00
C ASN A 200 3.13 27.79 5.71
N ILE A 201 2.07 28.52 6.07
CA ILE A 201 0.68 28.11 5.78
C ILE A 201 0.39 28.14 4.27
N GLU A 202 1.03 29.03 3.51
CA GLU A 202 0.92 29.01 2.04
C GLU A 202 1.51 27.72 1.46
N LEU A 203 2.67 27.26 1.96
CA LEU A 203 3.29 25.98 1.57
C LEU A 203 2.44 24.74 1.94
N LEU A 204 1.78 24.75 3.10
CA LEU A 204 0.88 23.65 3.49
C LEU A 204 -0.38 23.58 2.63
N SER A 205 -0.91 24.72 2.18
CA SER A 205 -2.07 24.78 1.27
C SER A 205 -1.76 24.22 -0.13
N PHE A 206 -0.50 24.31 -0.59
CA PHE A 206 -0.03 23.69 -1.84
C PHE A 206 0.30 22.19 -1.72
N SER A 207 0.40 21.62 -0.50
CA SER A 207 0.66 20.18 -0.33
C SER A 207 -0.59 19.30 -0.31
N ILE A 208 -1.78 19.91 -0.32
CA ILE A 208 -3.09 19.23 -0.29
C ILE A 208 -3.77 19.24 -1.69
N VAL A 209 -3.12 19.79 -2.71
CA VAL A 209 -3.50 19.64 -4.14
C VAL A 209 -2.51 18.70 -4.81
#